data_AF-K3XM91-F1
#
_entry.id   AF-K3XM91-F1
#
_cell.length_a   1.000
_cell.length_b   1.000
_cell.length_c   1.000
_cell.angle_alpha   90.00
_cell.angle_beta   90.00
_cell.angle_gamma   90.00
#
_symmetry.space_group_name_H-M   'P 1'
#
loop_
_entity.id
_entity.type
_entity.pdbx_description
1 polymer ?
#
loop_
_entity_poly.entity_id
_entity_poly.type
_entity_poly.pdbx_seq_one_letter_code
_entity_poly.pdbx_strand_id
1 'polypeptide(L)'
;MVPFPHMNVRELVPGLSNDICECVKKAARFIENSQQIDGSWYGTWGICFTYGTFFAVKGLLAAGRTYENSYSIRKACDFLLLKQLNSGGWGESYLSCVRQVYVQGDCAHAVNTAWAMLALLYAGQIDRDPAPLHHAAKELINIQMQTGEFPQQGHVGNFNSSMYFNYPNYRNLFPIWALGEYHRRFFHRREVK
;
A
#
# COMPACT_ATOMS: atom_id res chain seq x y z
N MET A 1 6.88 -17.56 -8.47
CA MET A 1 5.61 -17.99 -7.85
C MET A 1 4.56 -17.87 -8.93
N VAL A 2 3.99 -19.01 -9.35
CA VAL A 2 2.86 -19.09 -10.30
C VAL A 2 1.76 -18.14 -9.80
N PRO A 3 1.06 -17.38 -10.66
CA PRO A 3 -0.11 -16.65 -10.19
C PRO A 3 -0.98 -17.66 -9.45
N PHE A 4 -1.36 -17.38 -8.20
CA PHE A 4 -2.45 -18.13 -7.60
C PHE A 4 -3.56 -18.11 -8.64
N PRO A 5 -4.01 -19.27 -9.16
CA PRO A 5 -5.13 -19.27 -10.09
C PRO A 5 -6.23 -18.47 -9.42
N HIS A 6 -6.90 -17.61 -10.18
CA HIS A 6 -8.10 -16.92 -9.74
C HIS A 6 -9.17 -17.98 -9.44
N MET A 7 -9.00 -18.70 -8.33
CA MET A 7 -9.85 -19.79 -7.91
C MET A 7 -11.16 -19.13 -7.52
N ASN A 8 -12.20 -19.49 -8.26
CA ASN A 8 -13.51 -18.89 -8.06
C ASN A 8 -14.01 -19.33 -6.68
N VAL A 9 -14.47 -18.40 -5.85
CA VAL A 9 -15.06 -18.70 -4.53
C VAL A 9 -16.16 -19.77 -4.64
N ARG A 10 -16.85 -19.84 -5.78
CA ARG A 10 -17.83 -20.87 -6.13
C ARG A 10 -17.28 -22.29 -6.13
N GLU A 11 -16.01 -22.47 -6.49
CA GLU A 11 -15.34 -23.77 -6.58
C GLU A 11 -14.82 -24.23 -5.20
N LEU A 12 -14.47 -23.27 -4.33
CA LEU A 12 -13.89 -23.57 -3.02
C LEU A 12 -14.95 -23.96 -1.98
N VAL A 13 -16.11 -23.29 -1.98
CA VAL A 13 -17.18 -23.54 -1.00
C VAL A 13 -18.57 -23.39 -1.64
N PRO A 14 -19.07 -24.41 -2.36
CA PRO A 14 -20.26 -24.31 -3.21
C PRO A 14 -21.53 -23.81 -2.48
N GLY A 15 -21.70 -24.18 -1.21
CA GLY A 15 -22.89 -23.82 -0.42
C GLY A 15 -22.87 -22.41 0.19
N LEU A 16 -21.69 -21.77 0.29
CA LEU A 16 -21.52 -20.44 0.91
C LEU A 16 -21.19 -19.34 -0.11
N SER A 17 -21.07 -19.69 -1.40
CA SER A 17 -20.55 -18.74 -2.38
C SER A 17 -21.39 -17.48 -2.52
N ASN A 18 -22.72 -17.56 -2.39
CA ASN A 18 -23.58 -16.38 -2.48
C ASN A 18 -23.38 -15.45 -1.28
N ASP A 19 -23.34 -16.01 -0.07
CA ASP A 19 -23.10 -15.25 1.17
C ASP A 19 -21.71 -14.62 1.18
N ILE A 20 -20.69 -15.35 0.73
CA ILE A 20 -19.32 -14.82 0.60
C ILE A 20 -19.29 -13.68 -0.42
N CYS A 21 -19.92 -13.83 -1.59
CA CYS A 21 -20.00 -12.76 -2.58
C CYS A 21 -20.70 -11.51 -2.01
N GLU A 22 -21.80 -11.68 -1.27
CA GLU A 22 -22.48 -10.55 -0.63
C GLU A 22 -21.65 -9.90 0.46
N CYS A 23 -20.92 -10.68 1.26
CA CYS A 23 -19.97 -10.17 2.25
C CYS A 23 -18.85 -9.34 1.58
N VAL A 24 -18.25 -9.83 0.49
CA VAL A 24 -17.22 -9.09 -0.26
C VAL A 24 -17.79 -7.79 -0.83
N LYS A 25 -19.00 -7.81 -1.41
CA LYS A 25 -19.66 -6.59 -1.92
C LYS A 25 -19.94 -5.58 -0.81
N LYS A 26 -20.40 -6.03 0.37
CA LYS A 26 -20.65 -5.16 1.52
C LYS A 26 -19.34 -4.57 2.06
N ALA A 27 -18.28 -5.39 2.17
CA ALA A 27 -16.96 -4.95 2.60
C ALA A 27 -16.34 -3.93 1.63
N ALA A 28 -16.42 -4.17 0.32
CA ALA A 28 -15.94 -3.22 -0.69
C ALA A 28 -16.66 -1.86 -0.57
N ARG A 29 -18.00 -1.87 -0.46
CA ARG A 29 -18.78 -0.65 -0.24
C ARG A 29 -18.40 0.06 1.05
N PHE A 30 -18.17 -0.67 2.14
CA PHE A 30 -17.70 -0.09 3.39
C PHE A 30 -16.35 0.61 3.22
N ILE A 31 -15.39 -0.04 2.56
CA ILE A 31 -14.08 0.55 2.28
C ILE A 31 -14.26 1.82 1.44
N GLU A 32 -15.00 1.77 0.33
CA GLU A 32 -15.30 2.93 -0.53
C GLU A 32 -15.93 4.08 0.27
N ASN A 33 -16.93 3.80 1.11
CA ASN A 33 -17.62 4.81 1.92
C ASN A 33 -16.79 5.39 3.06
N SER A 34 -15.74 4.68 3.49
CA SER A 34 -14.82 5.13 4.54
C SER A 34 -13.64 5.95 4.01
N GLN A 35 -13.52 6.10 2.67
CA GLN A 35 -12.45 6.87 2.06
C GLN A 35 -12.59 8.36 2.41
N GLN A 36 -11.47 9.01 2.75
CA GLN A 36 -11.45 10.44 2.98
C GLN A 36 -11.57 11.23 1.68
N ILE A 37 -11.94 12.51 1.80
CA ILE A 37 -12.13 13.41 0.65
C ILE A 37 -10.86 13.52 -0.20
N ASP A 38 -9.69 13.49 0.45
CA ASP A 38 -8.37 13.56 -0.19
C ASP A 38 -7.94 12.25 -0.88
N GLY A 39 -8.72 11.17 -0.73
CA GLY A 39 -8.46 9.86 -1.34
C GLY A 39 -7.80 8.84 -0.42
N SER A 40 -7.41 9.23 0.79
CA SER A 40 -6.72 8.36 1.74
C SER A 40 -7.68 7.53 2.62
N TRP A 41 -7.13 6.54 3.32
CA TRP A 41 -7.81 5.85 4.42
C TRP A 41 -7.00 5.93 5.70
N TYR A 42 -7.68 6.16 6.82
CA TYR A 42 -7.07 6.22 8.13
C TYR A 42 -6.58 4.84 8.60
N GLY A 43 -5.35 4.77 9.11
CA GLY A 43 -4.75 3.56 9.66
C GLY A 43 -4.93 3.45 11.18
N THR A 44 -5.68 2.44 11.64
CA THR A 44 -5.89 2.22 13.09
C THR A 44 -4.78 1.41 13.75
N TRP A 45 -4.04 0.61 12.97
CA TRP A 45 -3.05 -0.37 13.49
C TRP A 45 -1.61 -0.07 13.06
N GLY A 46 -1.46 0.88 12.13
CA GLY A 46 -0.18 1.39 11.68
C GLY A 46 -0.29 2.89 11.43
N ILE A 47 0.84 3.59 11.44
CA ILE A 47 0.93 5.03 11.22
C ILE A 47 1.07 5.29 9.72
N CYS A 48 0.14 5.95 9.05
CA CYS A 48 -1.30 6.05 9.32
C CYS A 48 -2.02 5.89 7.99
N PHE A 49 -1.89 6.87 7.11
CA PHE A 49 -2.57 6.91 5.83
C PHE A 49 -1.87 6.10 4.75
N THR A 50 -0.54 6.01 4.77
CA THR A 50 0.19 5.08 3.88
C THR A 50 -0.22 3.62 4.16
N TYR A 51 -0.33 3.26 5.44
CA TYR A 51 -0.80 1.96 5.91
C TYR A 51 -2.26 1.70 5.50
N GLY A 52 -3.18 2.59 5.90
CA GLY A 52 -4.61 2.42 5.64
C GLY A 52 -4.92 2.35 4.15
N THR A 53 -4.30 3.23 3.36
CA THR A 53 -4.47 3.27 1.89
C THR A 53 -3.95 2.00 1.23
N PHE A 54 -2.80 1.46 1.67
CA PHE A 54 -2.28 0.20 1.15
C PHE A 54 -3.28 -0.96 1.32
N PHE A 55 -3.82 -1.14 2.52
CA PHE A 55 -4.77 -2.23 2.79
C PHE A 55 -6.12 -1.99 2.09
N ALA A 56 -6.61 -0.76 2.04
CA ALA A 56 -7.85 -0.41 1.34
C ALA A 56 -7.74 -0.71 -0.16
N VAL A 57 -6.67 -0.24 -0.82
CA VAL A 57 -6.40 -0.51 -2.24
C VAL A 57 -6.32 -2.02 -2.50
N LYS A 58 -5.56 -2.74 -1.67
CA LYS A 58 -5.43 -4.20 -1.80
C LYS A 58 -6.78 -4.92 -1.65
N GLY A 59 -7.61 -4.51 -0.69
CA GLY A 59 -8.94 -5.07 -0.47
C GLY A 59 -9.91 -4.79 -1.61
N LEU A 60 -9.91 -3.56 -2.13
CA LEU A 60 -10.73 -3.17 -3.28
C LEU A 60 -10.33 -3.92 -4.56
N LEU A 61 -9.03 -4.11 -4.80
CA LEU A 61 -8.53 -4.92 -5.92
C LEU A 61 -8.98 -6.38 -5.80
N ALA A 62 -8.91 -6.96 -4.60
CA ALA A 62 -9.43 -8.30 -4.35
C ALA A 62 -10.96 -8.41 -4.59
N ALA A 63 -11.69 -7.30 -4.45
CA ALA A 63 -13.12 -7.19 -4.77
C ALA A 63 -13.39 -6.81 -6.25
N GLY A 64 -12.38 -6.84 -7.12
CA GLY A 64 -12.52 -6.59 -8.55
C GLY A 64 -12.52 -5.11 -8.96
N ARG A 65 -12.13 -4.20 -8.07
CA ARG A 65 -11.87 -2.80 -8.44
C ARG A 65 -10.51 -2.69 -9.13
N THR A 66 -10.42 -1.81 -10.12
CA THR A 66 -9.20 -1.49 -10.86
C THR A 66 -9.06 0.02 -10.95
N TYR A 67 -7.92 0.50 -11.41
CA TYR A 67 -7.74 1.93 -11.65
C TYR A 67 -8.79 2.47 -12.65
N GLU A 68 -9.19 1.67 -13.62
CA GLU A 68 -10.05 2.03 -14.74
C GLU A 68 -11.51 2.10 -14.29
N ASN A 69 -11.94 1.15 -13.46
CA ASN A 69 -13.34 1.04 -13.05
C ASN A 69 -13.68 1.68 -11.68
N SER A 70 -12.69 2.13 -10.90
CA SER A 70 -12.92 2.64 -9.54
C SER A 70 -12.36 4.05 -9.34
N TYR A 71 -13.27 4.98 -9.04
CA TYR A 71 -12.90 6.34 -8.65
C TYR A 71 -12.06 6.36 -7.37
N SER A 72 -12.39 5.49 -6.40
CA SER A 72 -11.67 5.38 -5.14
C SER A 72 -10.21 4.96 -5.33
N ILE A 73 -9.92 4.01 -6.22
CA ILE A 73 -8.54 3.60 -6.54
C ILE A 73 -7.76 4.76 -7.16
N ARG A 74 -8.36 5.52 -8.08
CA ARG A 74 -7.69 6.68 -8.70
C ARG A 74 -7.33 7.74 -7.68
N LYS A 75 -8.28 8.12 -6.82
CA LYS A 75 -8.03 9.06 -5.73
C LYS A 75 -6.96 8.58 -4.76
N ALA A 76 -6.91 7.29 -4.46
CA ALA A 76 -5.87 6.70 -3.64
C ALA A 76 -4.48 6.87 -4.25
N CYS A 77 -4.37 6.65 -5.56
CA CYS A 77 -3.13 6.83 -6.30
C CYS A 77 -2.70 8.30 -6.30
N ASP A 78 -3.62 9.21 -6.63
CA ASP A 78 -3.37 10.65 -6.64
C ASP A 78 -2.89 11.14 -5.27
N PHE A 79 -3.56 10.70 -4.19
CA PHE A 79 -3.14 10.98 -2.82
C PHE A 79 -1.70 10.55 -2.56
N LEU A 80 -1.35 9.29 -2.85
CA LEU A 80 0.00 8.78 -2.59
C LEU A 80 1.03 9.51 -3.44
N LEU A 81 0.79 9.70 -4.73
CA LEU A 81 1.70 10.41 -5.63
C LEU A 81 1.96 11.85 -5.16
N LEU A 82 0.94 12.55 -4.68
CA LEU A 82 1.08 13.89 -4.11
C LEU A 82 1.89 13.95 -2.80
N LYS A 83 2.06 12.83 -2.10
CA LYS A 83 2.82 12.74 -0.84
C LYS A 83 4.25 12.20 -1.01
N GLN A 84 4.64 11.86 -2.24
CA GLN A 84 5.99 11.41 -2.52
C GLN A 84 6.99 12.54 -2.22
N LEU A 85 8.02 12.23 -1.45
CA LEU A 85 9.12 13.16 -1.16
C LEU A 85 9.98 13.36 -2.40
N ASN A 86 10.71 14.48 -2.44
CA ASN A 86 11.71 14.75 -3.49
C ASN A 86 12.79 13.67 -3.58
N SER A 87 13.08 12.95 -2.49
CA SER A 87 14.01 11.82 -2.50
C SER A 87 13.46 10.57 -3.22
N GLY A 88 12.15 10.48 -3.37
CA GLY A 88 11.44 9.36 -4.01
C GLY A 88 10.68 8.45 -3.04
N GLY A 89 10.89 8.59 -1.75
CA GLY A 89 10.18 7.81 -0.73
C GLY A 89 8.93 8.48 -0.16
N TRP A 90 8.34 7.84 0.84
CA TRP A 90 7.29 8.40 1.70
C TRP A 90 7.74 8.37 3.14
N GLY A 91 7.37 9.40 3.88
CA GLY A 91 7.58 9.50 5.32
C GLY A 91 6.35 10.11 5.96
N GLU A 92 5.88 9.49 7.03
CA GLU A 92 4.67 9.91 7.74
C GLU A 92 4.96 10.04 9.23
N SER A 93 4.59 11.17 9.82
CA SER A 93 4.77 11.41 11.26
C SER A 93 3.65 10.73 12.06
N TYR A 94 3.97 10.27 13.28
CA TYR A 94 2.97 9.75 14.23
C TYR A 94 1.87 10.76 14.54
N LEU A 95 2.15 12.07 14.41
CA LEU A 95 1.16 13.14 14.56
C LEU A 95 -0.02 13.01 13.58
N SER A 96 0.15 12.26 12.48
CA SER A 96 -0.95 11.93 11.57
C SER A 96 -2.07 11.15 12.25
N CYS A 97 -1.74 10.33 13.26
CA CYS A 97 -2.73 9.59 14.03
C CYS A 97 -3.57 10.52 14.92
N VAL A 98 -2.92 11.45 15.61
CA VAL A 98 -3.56 12.40 16.54
C VAL A 98 -4.39 13.42 15.79
N ARG A 99 -3.84 14.00 14.72
CA ARG A 99 -4.49 15.05 13.94
C ARG A 99 -5.48 14.52 12.92
N GLN A 100 -5.48 13.21 12.68
CA GLN A 100 -6.30 12.53 11.66
C GLN A 100 -6.18 13.14 10.26
N VAL A 101 -5.00 13.66 9.94
CA VAL A 101 -4.62 14.20 8.63
C VAL A 101 -3.19 13.78 8.33
N TYR A 102 -2.82 13.63 7.05
CA TYR A 102 -1.45 13.27 6.70
C TYR A 102 -0.47 14.36 7.13
N VAL A 103 0.42 14.04 8.07
CA VAL A 103 1.54 14.90 8.47
C VAL A 103 2.82 14.31 7.87
N GLN A 104 3.39 15.03 6.90
CA GLN A 104 4.65 14.64 6.26
C GLN A 104 5.75 14.51 7.31
N GLY A 105 6.50 13.39 7.24
CA GLY A 105 7.75 13.23 7.98
C GLY A 105 8.91 13.98 7.32
N ASP A 106 9.97 14.22 8.08
CA ASP A 106 11.13 15.00 7.61
C ASP A 106 11.96 14.28 6.53
N CYS A 107 11.91 12.95 6.51
CA CYS A 107 12.65 12.11 5.58
C CYS A 107 11.85 10.87 5.16
N ALA A 108 12.33 10.17 4.13
CA ALA A 108 11.75 8.92 3.69
C ALA A 108 11.88 7.83 4.76
N HIS A 109 10.79 7.11 4.98
CA HIS A 109 10.72 5.98 5.89
C HIS A 109 10.56 4.69 5.08
N ALA A 110 11.39 3.68 5.31
CA ALA A 110 11.42 2.44 4.54
C ALA A 110 10.05 1.76 4.50
N VAL A 111 9.40 1.62 5.66
CA VAL A 111 8.07 0.99 5.78
C VAL A 111 6.96 1.82 5.09
N ASN A 112 6.86 3.14 5.34
CA ASN A 112 5.85 3.97 4.66
C ASN A 112 6.06 3.99 3.14
N THR A 113 7.31 4.07 2.70
CA THR A 113 7.71 3.97 1.28
C THR A 113 7.25 2.65 0.69
N ALA A 114 7.50 1.54 1.38
CA ALA A 114 7.08 0.22 0.91
C ALA A 114 5.56 0.07 0.83
N TRP A 115 4.79 0.58 1.81
CA TRP A 115 3.33 0.55 1.76
C TRP A 115 2.76 1.36 0.59
N ALA A 116 3.23 2.60 0.41
CA ALA A 116 2.82 3.44 -0.71
C ALA A 116 3.17 2.81 -2.06
N MET A 117 4.40 2.28 -2.18
CA MET A 117 4.88 1.59 -3.38
C MET A 117 4.03 0.37 -3.71
N LEU A 118 3.71 -0.48 -2.72
CA LEU A 118 2.86 -1.65 -2.92
C LEU A 118 1.43 -1.27 -3.36
N ALA A 119 0.84 -0.23 -2.76
CA ALA A 119 -0.47 0.27 -3.14
C ALA A 119 -0.50 0.71 -4.62
N LEU A 120 0.49 1.52 -5.03
CA LEU A 120 0.62 2.00 -6.40
C LEU A 120 0.89 0.87 -7.39
N LEU A 121 1.77 -0.09 -7.05
CA LEU A 121 2.04 -1.27 -7.87
C LEU A 121 0.79 -2.11 -8.10
N TYR A 122 0.00 -2.32 -7.05
CA TYR A 122 -1.24 -3.09 -7.12
C TYR A 122 -2.33 -2.35 -7.91
N ALA A 123 -2.38 -1.03 -7.80
CA ALA A 123 -3.28 -0.20 -8.60
C ALA A 123 -2.86 -0.04 -10.07
N GLY A 124 -1.78 -0.70 -10.52
CA GLY A 124 -1.34 -0.65 -11.92
C GLY A 124 -0.59 0.63 -12.30
N GLN A 125 -0.09 1.40 -11.32
CA GLN A 125 0.61 2.66 -11.58
C GLN A 125 1.83 2.49 -12.51
N ILE A 126 2.50 1.33 -12.46
CA ILE A 126 3.70 1.05 -13.27
C ILE A 126 3.46 1.09 -14.78
N ASP A 127 2.24 0.75 -15.22
CA ASP A 127 1.86 0.76 -16.63
C ASP A 127 1.49 2.17 -17.09
N ARG A 128 1.08 3.03 -16.15
CA ARG A 128 0.68 4.41 -16.39
C ARG A 128 1.88 5.35 -16.40
N ASP A 129 2.59 5.41 -15.27
CA ASP A 129 3.84 6.13 -15.11
C ASP A 129 4.73 5.39 -14.11
N PRO A 130 5.82 4.75 -14.59
CA PRO A 130 6.72 4.01 -13.72
C PRO A 130 7.71 4.90 -12.94
N ALA A 131 7.86 6.19 -13.27
CA ALA A 131 8.90 7.03 -12.68
C ALA A 131 8.78 7.17 -11.13
N PRO A 132 7.58 7.40 -10.55
CA PRO A 132 7.41 7.41 -9.09
C PRO A 132 7.89 6.11 -8.43
N LEU A 133 7.62 4.96 -9.05
CA LEU A 133 8.02 3.65 -8.54
C LEU A 133 9.52 3.40 -8.70
N HIS A 134 10.15 3.91 -9.77
CA HIS A 134 11.61 3.87 -9.92
C HIS A 134 12.31 4.67 -8.81
N HIS A 135 11.82 5.86 -8.52
CA HIS A 135 12.37 6.70 -7.45
C HIS A 135 12.18 6.03 -6.08
N ALA A 136 11.02 5.44 -5.82
CA ALA A 136 10.76 4.67 -4.60
C ALA A 136 11.70 3.47 -4.44
N ALA A 137 11.90 2.69 -5.51
CA ALA A 137 12.80 1.56 -5.51
C ALA A 137 14.24 1.98 -5.21
N LYS A 138 14.71 3.06 -5.88
CA LYS A 138 16.03 3.65 -5.63
C LYS A 138 16.18 4.11 -4.18
N GLU A 139 15.17 4.77 -3.64
CA GLU A 139 15.20 5.25 -2.25
C GLU A 139 15.29 4.08 -1.25
N LEU A 140 14.50 3.01 -1.44
CA LEU A 140 14.61 1.81 -0.60
C LEU A 140 16.00 1.16 -0.69
N ILE A 141 16.58 1.05 -1.89
CA ILE A 141 17.93 0.53 -2.08
C ILE A 141 18.97 1.41 -1.36
N ASN A 142 18.81 2.73 -1.39
CA ASN A 142 19.70 3.67 -0.71
C ASN A 142 19.57 3.60 0.83
N ILE A 143 18.37 3.32 1.35
CA ILE A 143 18.14 3.18 2.80
C ILE A 143 18.73 1.86 3.33
N GLN A 144 18.84 0.83 2.49
CA GLN A 144 19.33 -0.48 2.88
C GLN A 144 20.76 -0.40 3.46
N MET A 145 20.97 -1.05 4.61
CA MET A 145 22.27 -1.13 5.26
C MET A 145 23.17 -2.16 4.56
N GLN A 146 24.48 -2.07 4.79
CA GLN A 146 25.45 -3.06 4.26
C GLN A 146 25.16 -4.50 4.70
N THR A 147 24.47 -4.68 5.84
CA THR A 147 24.05 -5.99 6.34
C THR A 147 22.87 -6.58 5.55
N GLY A 148 22.26 -5.81 4.65
CA GLY A 148 21.03 -6.17 3.93
C GLY A 148 19.75 -5.84 4.71
N GLU A 149 19.85 -5.50 6.00
CA GLU A 149 18.73 -5.00 6.79
C GLU A 149 18.38 -3.55 6.45
N PHE A 150 17.23 -3.11 6.93
CA PHE A 150 16.84 -1.70 6.93
C PHE A 150 16.97 -1.11 8.35
N PRO A 151 17.39 0.15 8.50
CA PRO A 151 17.56 0.77 9.80
C PRO A 151 16.23 0.88 10.55
N GLN A 152 16.28 0.85 11.88
CA GLN A 152 15.13 1.22 12.69
C GLN A 152 14.92 2.73 12.58
N GLN A 153 13.77 3.13 12.07
CA GLN A 153 13.35 4.52 11.95
C GLN A 153 12.22 4.82 12.95
N GLY A 154 11.46 5.90 12.73
CA GLY A 154 10.32 6.27 13.57
C GLY A 154 9.27 5.16 13.73
N HIS A 155 8.36 5.35 14.68
CA HIS A 155 7.30 4.37 14.92
C HIS A 155 6.38 4.22 13.71
N VAL A 156 5.96 2.99 13.48
CA VAL A 156 5.01 2.64 12.40
C VAL A 156 3.79 1.90 12.90
N GLY A 157 3.80 1.43 14.15
CA GLY A 157 2.65 0.83 14.82
C GLY A 157 1.84 1.87 15.58
N ASN A 158 0.54 1.70 15.55
CA ASN A 158 -0.43 2.54 16.28
C ASN A 158 -1.45 1.62 16.97
N PHE A 159 -1.89 2.01 18.17
CA PHE A 159 -3.07 1.47 18.81
C PHE A 159 -3.89 2.62 19.41
N ASN A 160 -5.15 2.70 18.99
CA ASN A 160 -6.12 3.69 19.46
C ASN A 160 -5.64 5.15 19.43
N SER A 161 -4.82 5.49 18.43
CA SER A 161 -4.34 6.86 18.17
C SER A 161 -3.53 7.49 19.30
N SER A 162 -3.12 6.69 20.29
CA SER A 162 -2.57 7.14 21.58
C SER A 162 -1.34 6.34 22.01
N MET A 163 -1.14 5.14 21.45
CA MET A 163 0.03 4.30 21.73
C MET A 163 0.78 4.00 20.42
N TYR A 164 2.07 4.31 20.40
CA TYR A 164 2.94 4.11 19.24
C TYR A 164 4.03 3.11 19.56
N PHE A 165 4.30 2.21 18.62
CA PHE A 165 5.28 1.14 18.83
C PHE A 165 5.90 0.69 17.52
N ASN A 166 6.95 -0.12 17.62
CA ASN A 166 7.62 -0.72 16.47
C ASN A 166 7.17 -2.16 16.30
N TYR A 167 6.87 -2.54 15.06
CA TYR A 167 6.87 -3.93 14.62
C TYR A 167 8.28 -4.25 14.11
N PRO A 168 9.14 -4.97 14.86
CA PRO A 168 10.57 -5.07 14.53
C PRO A 168 10.84 -5.64 13.13
N ASN A 169 9.98 -6.56 12.68
CA ASN A 169 10.13 -7.20 11.38
C ASN A 169 9.67 -6.33 10.20
N TYR A 170 8.87 -5.28 10.42
CA TYR A 170 8.30 -4.50 9.31
C TYR A 170 9.37 -3.78 8.50
N ARG A 171 10.45 -3.33 9.15
CA ARG A 171 11.57 -2.66 8.48
C ARG A 171 12.21 -3.55 7.42
N ASN A 172 12.22 -4.86 7.59
CA ASN A 172 12.76 -5.79 6.59
C ASN A 172 11.67 -6.35 5.67
N LEU A 173 10.54 -6.78 6.25
CA LEU A 173 9.46 -7.47 5.53
C LEU A 173 8.89 -6.63 4.38
N PHE A 174 8.50 -5.38 4.66
CA PHE A 174 7.79 -4.56 3.67
C PHE A 174 8.69 -4.07 2.55
N PRO A 175 9.90 -3.54 2.80
CA PRO A 175 10.80 -3.16 1.71
C PRO A 175 11.17 -4.33 0.80
N ILE A 176 11.45 -5.51 1.35
CA ILE A 176 11.72 -6.72 0.56
C ILE A 176 10.49 -7.07 -0.30
N TRP A 177 9.29 -7.04 0.27
CA TRP A 177 8.06 -7.30 -0.47
C TRP A 177 7.84 -6.28 -1.60
N ALA A 178 7.98 -4.99 -1.32
CA ALA A 178 7.79 -3.92 -2.29
C ALA A 178 8.78 -4.02 -3.45
N LEU A 179 10.07 -4.22 -3.15
CA LEU A 179 11.11 -4.40 -4.17
C LEU A 179 10.90 -5.68 -4.99
N GLY A 180 10.48 -6.78 -4.37
CA GLY A 180 10.16 -8.03 -5.06
C GLY A 180 8.98 -7.87 -6.03
N GLU A 181 7.90 -7.24 -5.58
CA GLU A 181 6.72 -6.95 -6.41
C GLU A 181 7.02 -5.96 -7.54
N TYR A 182 7.88 -4.98 -7.29
CA TYR A 182 8.38 -4.05 -8.29
C TYR A 182 9.22 -4.75 -9.36
N HIS A 183 10.22 -5.53 -8.94
CA HIS A 183 11.05 -6.32 -9.84
C HIS A 183 10.20 -7.20 -10.73
N ARG A 184 9.28 -7.97 -10.14
CA ARG A 184 8.39 -8.88 -10.88
C ARG A 184 7.58 -8.16 -11.96
N ARG A 185 6.97 -7.00 -11.66
CA ARG A 185 6.15 -6.26 -12.63
C ARG A 185 6.98 -5.55 -13.69
N PHE A 186 8.12 -4.99 -13.31
CA PHE A 186 8.98 -4.27 -14.24
C PHE A 186 9.53 -5.18 -15.34
N PHE A 187 9.97 -6.40 -14.99
CA PHE A 187 10.46 -7.37 -15.97
C PHE A 187 9.33 -7.95 -16.82
N HIS A 188 8.16 -8.24 -16.23
CA HIS A 188 7.00 -8.68 -17.00
C HIS A 188 6.60 -7.65 -18.08
N ARG A 189 6.69 -6.35 -17.78
CA ARG A 189 6.44 -5.28 -18.76
C ARG A 189 7.44 -5.26 -19.92
N ARG A 190 8.69 -5.69 -19.71
CA ARG A 190 9.71 -5.74 -20.77
C ARG A 190 9.51 -6.91 -21.74
N GLU A 191 8.89 -7.99 -21.29
CA GLU A 191 8.63 -9.18 -22.12
C GLU A 191 7.38 -9.05 -23.00
N VAL A 192 6.43 -8.18 -22.62
CA VAL A 192 5.15 -7.98 -23.32
C VAL A 192 5.20 -6.81 -24.33
N LYS A 193 6.31 -6.07 -24.38
CA LYS A 193 6.56 -5.01 -25.38
C LYS A 193 7.47 -5.52 -26.49
#